data_AF-A0A9E4AXV5-F1
#
_entry.id   AF-A0A9E4AXV5-F1
#
_cell.length_a   1.000
_cell.length_b   1.000
_cell.length_c   1.000
_cell.angle_alpha   90.00
_cell.angle_beta   90.00
_cell.angle_gamma   90.00
#
_symmetry.space_group_name_H-M   'P 1'
#
loop_
_entity.id
_entity.type
_entity.pdbx_description
1 polymer ?
#
loop_
_entity_poly.entity_id
_entity_poly.type
_entity_poly.pdbx_seq_one_letter_code
_entity_poly.pdbx_strand_id
1 'polypeptide(L)' 'MRNTTHKLFKDKTLRHLRDACNICGVVRNHFLALCMRYYRRYGKGVSYRKMSAHLTKLKKLEKYKHWNIPYAWSLQ' A
#
# COMPACT_ATOMS: atom_id res chain seq x y z
N MET A 1 -20.20 -17.91 9.91
CA MET A 1 -19.35 -16.75 9.56
C MET A 1 -19.90 -16.12 8.29
N ARG A 2 -20.23 -14.82 8.28
CA ARG A 2 -20.72 -14.14 7.07
C ARG A 2 -19.57 -13.90 6.09
N ASN A 3 -19.72 -14.35 4.86
CA ASN A 3 -18.75 -14.29 3.76
C ASN A 3 -18.72 -12.87 3.17
N THR A 4 -18.54 -11.84 4.01
CA THR A 4 -18.58 -10.42 3.63
C THR A 4 -17.51 -10.06 2.60
N THR A 5 -16.38 -10.77 2.62
CA THR A 5 -15.34 -10.70 1.58
C THR A 5 -15.92 -10.98 0.19
N HIS A 6 -16.67 -12.06 0.04
CA HIS A 6 -17.26 -12.47 -1.24
C HIS A 6 -18.32 -11.48 -1.77
N LYS A 7 -19.04 -10.79 -0.86
CA LYS A 7 -19.97 -9.71 -1.23
C LYS A 7 -19.24 -8.45 -1.68
N LEU A 8 -18.19 -8.03 -0.96
CA LEU A 8 -17.34 -6.88 -1.33
C LEU A 8 -16.75 -7.05 -2.75
N PHE A 9 -16.38 -8.30 -3.09
CA PHE A 9 -15.84 -8.64 -4.40
C PHE A 9 -16.88 -8.90 -5.51
N LYS A 10 -18.19 -8.83 -5.21
CA LYS A 10 -19.25 -8.97 -6.23
C LYS A 10 -20.11 -7.72 -6.42
N ASP A 11 -20.26 -6.90 -5.40
CA ASP A 11 -21.13 -5.72 -5.45
C ASP A 11 -20.47 -4.54 -6.18
N LYS A 12 -21.21 -3.88 -7.08
CA LYS A 12 -20.77 -2.70 -7.84
C LYS A 12 -20.73 -1.44 -6.96
N THR A 13 -21.58 -1.36 -5.94
CA THR A 13 -21.63 -0.22 -5.01
C THR A 13 -20.36 -0.12 -4.15
N LEU A 14 -19.74 -1.26 -3.86
CA LEU A 14 -18.53 -1.40 -3.03
C LEU A 14 -17.23 -1.33 -3.84
N ARG A 15 -17.31 -0.94 -5.13
CA ARG A 15 -16.15 -0.85 -6.02
C ARG A 15 -15.05 0.07 -5.47
N HIS A 16 -15.43 1.22 -4.91
CA HIS A 16 -14.51 2.18 -4.30
C HIS A 16 -13.70 1.58 -3.14
N LEU A 17 -14.33 0.75 -2.30
CA LEU A 17 -13.64 0.03 -1.21
C LEU A 17 -12.69 -1.02 -1.75
N ARG A 18 -13.10 -1.76 -2.79
CA ARG A 18 -12.23 -2.74 -3.44
C ARG A 18 -11.00 -2.09 -4.05
N ASP A 19 -11.19 -0.99 -4.77
CA ASP A 19 -10.12 -0.25 -5.41
C ASP A 19 -9.15 0.30 -4.34
N ALA A 20 -9.68 0.80 -3.22
CA ALA A 20 -8.87 1.22 -2.08
C ALA A 20 -8.06 0.06 -1.48
N CYS A 21 -8.68 -1.11 -1.23
CA CYS A 21 -7.98 -2.30 -0.75
C CYS A 21 -6.88 -2.76 -1.73
N ASN A 22 -7.16 -2.72 -3.03
CA ASN A 22 -6.20 -3.11 -4.06
C ASN A 22 -4.97 -2.18 -4.04
N ILE A 23 -5.19 -0.86 -4.01
CA ILE A 23 -4.10 0.12 -3.93
C ILE A 23 -3.31 -0.05 -2.63
N CYS A 24 -3.98 -0.26 -1.49
CA CYS A 24 -3.30 -0.56 -0.21
C CYS A 24 -2.42 -1.83 -0.32
N GLY A 25 -2.90 -2.87 -0.98
CA GLY A 25 -2.13 -4.09 -1.26
C GLY A 25 -0.89 -3.82 -2.10
N VAL A 26 -1.02 -3.03 -3.18
CA VAL A 26 0.11 -2.62 -4.03
C VAL A 26 1.15 -1.83 -3.24
N VAL A 27 0.72 -0.85 -2.43
CA VAL A 27 1.63 -0.03 -1.61
C VAL A 27 2.36 -0.90 -0.59
N ARG A 28 1.66 -1.82 0.10
CA ARG A 28 2.26 -2.74 1.07
C ARG A 28 3.27 -3.67 0.41
N ASN A 29 2.95 -4.22 -0.76
CA ASN A 29 3.87 -5.06 -1.52
C ASN A 29 5.12 -4.28 -1.93
N HIS A 30 4.96 -3.02 -2.33
CA HIS A 30 6.09 -2.16 -2.67
C HIS A 30 6.99 -1.88 -1.46
N PHE A 31 6.40 -1.60 -0.29
CA PHE A 31 7.14 -1.44 0.96
C PHE A 31 7.98 -2.69 1.29
N LEU A 32 7.37 -3.87 1.25
CA LEU A 32 8.06 -5.14 1.52
C LEU A 32 9.17 -5.41 0.51
N ALA A 33 8.93 -5.16 -0.78
CA ALA A 33 9.94 -5.29 -1.82
C ALA A 33 11.14 -4.36 -1.57
N LEU A 34 10.90 -3.14 -1.09
CA LEU A 34 11.96 -2.20 -0.76
C LEU A 34 12.77 -2.65 0.46
N CYS A 35 12.09 -3.13 1.52
CA CYS A 35 12.73 -3.74 2.70
C CYS A 35 13.67 -4.88 2.28
N MET A 36 13.15 -5.83 1.50
CA MET A 36 13.92 -6.99 1.04
C MET A 36 15.10 -6.57 0.17
N ARG A 37 14.91 -5.60 -0.73
CA ARG A 37 15.99 -5.06 -1.58
C ARG A 37 17.09 -4.40 -0.75
N TYR A 38 16.72 -3.57 0.23
CA TYR A 38 17.69 -2.94 1.12
C TYR A 38 18.44 -3.97 1.97
N TYR A 39 17.71 -4.95 2.50
CA TYR A 39 18.32 -6.02 3.29
C TYR A 39 19.32 -6.83 2.45
N ARG A 40 18.96 -7.20 1.21
CA ARG A 40 19.88 -7.89 0.28
C ARG A 40 21.14 -7.08 -0.03
N ARG A 41 21.03 -5.74 -0.12
CA ARG A 41 22.17 -4.87 -0.47
C ARG A 41 23.09 -4.57 0.72
N TYR A 42 22.53 -4.36 1.90
CA TYR A 42 23.29 -3.83 3.05
C TYR A 42 23.34 -4.78 4.25
N GLY A 43 22.65 -5.92 4.21
CA GLY A 43 22.55 -6.90 5.30
C GLY A 43 21.78 -6.38 6.52
N LYS A 44 21.17 -5.20 6.45
CA LYS A 44 20.48 -4.53 7.57
C LYS A 44 19.09 -4.06 7.16
N GLY A 45 18.15 -4.18 8.09
CA GLY A 45 16.81 -3.63 7.95
C GLY A 45 16.84 -2.09 7.90
N VAL A 46 15.93 -1.51 7.14
CA VAL A 46 15.76 -0.05 7.07
C VAL A 46 14.74 0.38 8.11
N SER A 47 15.03 1.47 8.82
CA SER A 47 14.12 2.01 9.82
C SER A 47 12.81 2.49 9.20
N TYR A 48 11.72 2.38 9.96
CA TYR A 48 10.39 2.83 9.54
C TYR A 48 10.40 4.28 9.03
N ARG A 49 11.11 5.19 9.72
CA ARG A 49 11.23 6.60 9.32
C ARG A 49 11.81 6.78 7.92
N LYS A 50 12.89 6.04 7.59
CA LYS A 50 13.51 6.08 6.25
C LYS A 50 12.56 5.53 5.19
N MET A 51 11.80 4.49 5.53
CA MET A 51 10.83 3.90 4.60
C MET A 51 9.61 4.80 4.36
N SER A 52 9.10 5.43 5.40
CA SER A 52 8.01 6.41 5.32
C SER A 52 8.45 7.62 4.48
N ALA A 53 9.66 8.13 4.71
CA ALA A 53 10.25 9.19 3.87
C ALA A 53 10.43 8.78 2.40
N HIS A 54 10.71 7.49 2.13
CA HIS A 54 10.80 6.98 0.77
C HIS A 54 9.41 6.96 0.10
N LEU A 55 8.40 6.46 0.80
CA LEU A 55 7.02 6.43 0.30
C LEU A 55 6.48 7.84 0.05
N THR A 56 6.76 8.81 0.92
CA THR A 56 6.33 10.20 0.71
C THR A 56 6.99 10.85 -0.51
N LYS A 57 8.24 10.50 -0.83
CA LYS A 57 8.88 10.92 -2.09
C LYS A 57 8.22 10.29 -3.30
N LEU A 58 7.91 8.99 -3.24
CA LEU A 58 7.24 8.30 -4.35
C LEU A 58 5.85 8.89 -4.63
N LYS A 59 5.06 9.18 -3.59
CA LYS A 59 3.73 9.79 -3.73
C LYS A 59 3.72 11.15 -4.46
N LYS A 60 4.84 11.87 -4.47
CA LYS A 60 4.98 13.16 -5.17
C LYS A 60 5.19 13.00 -6.69
N LEU A 61 5.57 11.82 -7.16
CA LEU A 61 5.77 11.57 -8.59
C LEU A 61 4.41 11.33 -9.27
N GLU A 62 4.22 11.90 -10.46
CA GLU A 62 2.98 11.73 -11.23
C GLU A 62 2.59 10.26 -11.43
N LYS A 63 3.58 9.39 -11.65
CA LYS A 63 3.38 7.94 -11.79
C LYS A 63 2.63 7.31 -10.61
N TYR A 64 2.80 7.83 -9.39
CA TYR A 64 2.21 7.30 -8.16
C TYR A 64 1.07 8.17 -7.61
N LYS A 65 0.57 9.13 -8.39
CA LYS A 65 -0.56 9.99 -7.98
C LYS A 65 -1.80 9.19 -7.57
N HIS A 66 -2.01 8.02 -8.17
CA HIS A 66 -3.08 7.08 -7.85
C HIS A 66 -2.95 6.40 -6.47
N TRP A 67 -1.82 6.54 -5.77
CA TRP A 67 -1.65 6.06 -4.39
C TRP A 67 -2.22 7.03 -3.35
N ASN A 68 -2.65 8.22 -3.78
CA ASN A 68 -3.21 9.25 -2.90
C ASN A 68 -4.71 9.01 -2.66
N ILE A 69 -5.03 7.93 -1.96
CA ILE A 69 -6.39 7.62 -1.51
C ILE A 69 -6.61 8.12 -0.07
N PRO A 70 -7.83 8.58 0.28
CA PRO A 70 -8.13 9.17 1.59
C PRO A 70 -7.80 8.26 2.78
N TYR A 71 -7.96 6.95 2.60
CA TYR A 71 -7.78 5.94 3.65
C TYR A 71 -6.39 5.29 3.68
N ALA A 72 -5.43 5.77 2.87
CA ALA A 72 -4.07 5.20 2.83
C ALA A 72 -3.31 5.29 4.17
N TRP A 73 -3.80 6.12 5.10
CA TRP A 73 -3.23 6.35 6.43
C TRP A 73 -3.87 5.52 7.55
N SER A 74 -5.01 4.84 7.30
CA SER A 74 -5.80 4.21 8.37
C SER A 74 -5.28 2.82 8.82
N LEU A 75 -4.02 2.51 8.54
CA LEU A 75 -3.35 1.27 8.97
C LEU A 75 -2.16 1.56 9.91
N GLN A 76 -2.20 2.71 10.60
CA GLN A 76 -1.35 3.00 11.76
C GLN A 76 -2.07 2.65 13.06
#